data_AF-A0A6B0TQQ7-F1
#
_entry.id   AF-A0A6B0TQQ7-F1
#
_cell.length_a   1.000
_cell.length_b   1.000
_cell.length_c   1.000
_cell.angle_alpha   90.00
_cell.angle_beta   90.00
_cell.angle_gamma   90.00
#
_symmetry.space_group_name_H-M   'P 1'
#
loop_
_entity.id
_entity.type
_entity.pdbx_description
1 polymer ?
#
loop_
_entity_poly.entity_id
_entity_poly.type
_entity_poly.pdbx_seq_one_letter_code
_entity_poly.pdbx_strand_id
1 'polypeptide(L)'
;MTRIFMTLLAIALGATAAQADGHIADILGEAEAACTSFENGTFDAGDAVTMVDLDGDGTEDTIVDESRFACSSAASLYCGTGGCMVHALVGGTEGKWLAKGWKVVEWGEDRILLFAIHGANCGGTNLRRCYEAVVWNGEAFSTVAPKVE
;
A
#
# COMPACT_ATOMS: atom_id res chain seq x y z
N MET A 1 44.66 -23.26 27.75
CA MET A 1 44.67 -21.98 27.01
C MET A 1 43.29 -21.80 26.41
N THR A 2 42.42 -21.08 27.10
CA THR A 2 40.99 -20.94 26.78
C THR A 2 40.81 -19.82 25.77
N ARG A 3 40.27 -20.11 24.58
CA ARG A 3 39.92 -19.08 23.59
C ARG A 3 38.44 -18.75 23.72
N ILE A 4 38.18 -17.56 24.26
CA ILE A 4 36.86 -16.93 24.30
C ILE A 4 36.51 -16.48 22.89
N PHE A 5 35.46 -17.08 22.30
CA PHE A 5 34.82 -16.55 21.09
C PHE A 5 33.82 -15.48 21.53
N MET A 6 34.13 -14.22 21.23
CA MET A 6 33.25 -13.08 21.48
C MET A 6 32.34 -12.93 20.25
N THR A 7 31.09 -13.37 20.37
CA THR A 7 30.07 -13.22 19.32
C THR A 7 29.57 -11.79 19.32
N LEU A 8 29.84 -11.06 18.24
CA LEU A 8 29.25 -9.74 17.98
C LEU A 8 27.78 -9.96 17.58
N LEU A 9 26.85 -9.64 18.48
CA LEU A 9 25.41 -9.58 18.16
C LEU A 9 25.11 -8.18 17.62
N ALA A 10 24.99 -8.06 16.30
CA ALA A 10 24.61 -6.80 15.65
C ALA A 10 23.11 -6.57 15.83
N ILE A 11 22.74 -5.45 16.45
CA ILE A 11 21.36 -4.99 16.62
C ILE A 11 20.93 -4.35 15.30
N ALA A 12 19.97 -4.95 14.59
CA ALA A 12 19.48 -4.52 13.27
C ALA A 12 18.05 -3.94 13.30
N LEU A 13 17.58 -3.41 14.43
CA LEU A 13 16.17 -2.99 14.60
C LEU A 13 15.81 -1.61 14.03
N GLY A 14 16.72 -0.91 13.34
CA GLY A 14 16.52 0.48 12.92
C GLY A 14 16.25 0.74 11.43
N ALA A 15 16.34 -0.28 10.57
CA ALA A 15 16.31 -0.07 9.13
C ALA A 15 14.89 0.05 8.54
N THR A 16 13.90 -0.61 9.14
CA THR A 16 12.55 -0.76 8.58
C THR A 16 11.70 0.51 8.64
N ALA A 17 11.66 1.19 9.79
CA ALA A 17 10.86 2.40 9.93
C ALA A 17 11.35 3.56 9.04
N ALA A 18 12.67 3.80 9.00
CA ALA A 18 13.26 4.85 8.17
C ALA A 18 13.09 4.59 6.67
N GLN A 19 13.01 3.31 6.25
CA GLN A 19 12.70 2.95 4.88
C GLN A 19 11.24 3.27 4.55
N ALA A 20 10.29 2.85 5.40
CA ALA A 20 8.86 3.14 5.22
C ALA A 20 8.59 4.65 5.08
N ASP A 21 9.21 5.48 5.93
CA ASP A 21 9.12 6.94 5.85
C ASP A 21 9.61 7.48 4.51
N GLY A 22 10.71 6.93 3.98
CA GLY A 22 11.23 7.28 2.66
C GLY A 22 10.24 6.94 1.53
N HIS A 23 9.65 5.74 1.57
CA HIS A 23 8.66 5.32 0.58
C HIS A 23 7.41 6.22 0.57
N ILE A 24 6.92 6.61 1.75
CA ILE A 24 5.77 7.52 1.87
C ILE A 24 6.12 8.89 1.27
N ALA A 25 7.31 9.42 1.59
CA ALA A 25 7.77 10.68 1.05
C ALA A 25 7.90 10.64 -0.49
N ASP A 26 8.36 9.53 -1.05
CA ASP A 26 8.44 9.32 -2.49
C ASP A 26 7.05 9.32 -3.14
N ILE A 27 6.08 8.58 -2.59
CA ILE A 27 4.69 8.54 -3.09
C ILE A 27 4.07 9.93 -3.09
N LEU A 28 4.18 10.67 -1.98
CA LEU A 28 3.63 12.01 -1.86
C LEU A 28 4.34 13.02 -2.77
N GLY A 29 5.67 12.91 -2.89
CA GLY A 29 6.47 13.77 -3.75
C GLY A 29 6.18 13.56 -5.24
N GLU A 30 5.99 12.31 -5.67
CA GLU A 30 5.56 11.97 -7.03
C GLU A 30 4.16 12.54 -7.33
N ALA A 31 3.22 12.41 -6.39
CA ALA A 31 1.88 12.97 -6.53
C ALA A 31 1.91 14.51 -6.61
N GLU A 32 2.70 15.17 -5.78
CA GLU A 32 2.88 16.63 -5.80
C GLU A 32 3.50 17.09 -7.13
N ALA A 33 4.56 16.42 -7.59
CA ALA A 33 5.21 16.71 -8.86
C ALA A 33 4.24 16.55 -10.04
N ALA A 34 3.39 15.54 -10.02
CA ALA A 34 2.36 15.34 -11.04
C ALA A 34 1.36 16.50 -11.08
N CYS A 35 0.85 16.95 -9.92
CA CYS A 35 -0.09 18.07 -9.86
C CYS A 35 0.53 19.41 -10.25
N THR A 36 1.72 19.70 -9.73
CA THR A 36 2.41 20.97 -10.01
C THR A 36 2.84 21.07 -11.48
N SER A 37 3.23 19.96 -12.11
CA SER A 37 3.53 19.94 -13.55
C SER A 37 2.29 20.09 -14.43
N PHE A 38 1.10 19.76 -13.91
CA PHE A 38 -0.18 19.92 -14.60
C PHE A 38 -0.82 21.27 -14.30
N GLU A 39 -0.62 22.24 -15.21
CA GLU A 39 -1.21 23.59 -15.12
C GLU A 39 -0.85 24.36 -13.83
N ASN A 40 0.29 24.05 -13.19
CA ASN A 40 0.70 24.62 -11.90
C ASN A 40 -0.33 24.37 -10.79
N GLY A 41 -0.90 23.18 -10.77
CA GLY A 41 -1.83 22.75 -9.74
C GLY A 41 -1.21 22.78 -8.35
N THR A 42 -2.08 22.85 -7.33
CA THR A 42 -1.73 22.72 -5.92
C THR A 42 -2.19 21.34 -5.45
N PHE A 43 -1.24 20.56 -4.94
CA PHE A 43 -1.49 19.24 -4.38
C PHE A 43 -2.02 19.33 -2.96
N ASP A 44 -2.97 18.47 -2.64
CA ASP A 44 -3.44 18.18 -1.30
C ASP A 44 -3.47 16.67 -1.10
N ALA A 45 -2.76 16.18 -0.09
CA ALA A 45 -2.71 14.77 0.24
C ALA A 45 -3.97 14.28 0.98
N GLY A 46 -4.74 15.18 1.59
CA GLY A 46 -5.86 14.80 2.47
C GLY A 46 -5.44 13.82 3.58
N ASP A 47 -6.39 13.01 4.04
CA ASP A 47 -6.17 11.93 5.01
C ASP A 47 -5.72 10.63 4.32
N ALA A 48 -4.72 10.70 3.43
CA ALA A 48 -4.28 9.55 2.61
C ALA A 48 -3.55 8.45 3.39
N VAL A 49 -2.90 8.81 4.50
CA VAL A 49 -2.02 7.89 5.25
C VAL A 49 -2.81 7.26 6.38
N THR A 50 -2.92 5.93 6.37
CA THR A 50 -3.53 5.14 7.44
C THR A 50 -2.49 4.19 8.03
N MET A 51 -2.42 4.14 9.37
CA MET A 51 -1.56 3.20 10.09
C MET A 51 -2.37 1.95 10.49
N VAL A 52 -1.83 0.76 10.26
CA VAL A 52 -2.46 -0.52 10.63
C VAL A 52 -1.40 -1.61 10.69
N ASP A 53 -1.40 -2.41 11.75
CA ASP A 53 -0.59 -3.63 11.86
C ASP A 53 -1.13 -4.69 10.86
N LEU A 54 -0.42 -4.92 9.75
CA LEU A 54 -0.80 -5.85 8.68
C LEU A 54 -0.11 -7.21 8.80
N ASP A 55 1.06 -7.27 9.41
CA ASP A 55 1.83 -8.51 9.59
C ASP A 55 1.64 -9.18 10.96
N GLY A 56 0.96 -8.52 11.89
CA GLY A 56 0.63 -9.02 13.21
C GLY A 56 1.79 -8.93 14.22
N ASP A 57 2.84 -8.17 13.93
CA ASP A 57 4.01 -8.04 14.81
C ASP A 57 3.82 -7.04 15.97
N GLY A 58 2.70 -6.30 15.96
CA GLY A 58 2.36 -5.28 16.95
C GLY A 58 2.90 -3.88 16.65
N THR A 59 3.63 -3.72 15.54
CA THR A 59 4.05 -2.45 14.96
C THR A 59 3.07 -2.06 13.87
N GLU A 60 2.76 -0.77 13.75
CA GLU A 60 1.87 -0.32 12.68
C GLU A 60 2.61 -0.24 11.34
N ASP A 61 2.02 -0.82 10.31
CA ASP A 61 2.38 -0.63 8.91
C ASP A 61 1.62 0.55 8.31
N THR A 62 1.98 0.95 7.09
CA THR A 62 1.37 2.12 6.43
C THR A 62 0.58 1.74 5.20
N ILE A 63 -0.59 2.35 5.05
CA ILE A 63 -1.36 2.38 3.81
C ILE A 63 -1.43 3.82 3.31
N VAL A 64 -1.16 4.03 2.02
CA VAL A 64 -1.37 5.32 1.32
C VAL A 64 -2.48 5.16 0.31
N ASP A 65 -3.58 5.89 0.48
CA ASP A 65 -4.79 5.86 -0.34
C ASP A 65 -4.89 7.09 -1.23
N GLU A 66 -4.53 6.96 -2.51
CA GLU A 66 -4.56 8.07 -3.47
C GLU A 66 -5.99 8.57 -3.75
N SER A 67 -7.05 7.87 -3.31
CA SER A 67 -8.42 8.41 -3.41
C SER A 67 -8.65 9.66 -2.54
N ARG A 68 -7.71 9.96 -1.64
CA ARG A 68 -7.69 11.18 -0.82
C ARG A 68 -6.92 12.32 -1.44
N PHE A 69 -6.10 12.03 -2.45
CA PHE A 69 -5.34 13.05 -3.15
C PHE A 69 -6.24 13.96 -3.97
N ALA A 70 -5.92 15.25 -3.97
CA ALA A 70 -6.57 16.25 -4.80
C ALA A 70 -5.52 17.12 -5.49
N CYS A 71 -5.84 17.51 -6.73
CA CYS A 71 -5.09 18.50 -7.48
C CYS A 71 -6.02 19.61 -7.94
N SER A 72 -5.67 20.86 -7.62
CA SER A 72 -6.54 22.01 -7.90
C SER A 72 -6.84 22.23 -9.40
N SER A 73 -5.95 21.77 -10.29
CA SER A 73 -6.08 21.88 -11.74
C SER A 73 -6.69 20.64 -12.42
N ALA A 74 -6.76 19.50 -11.73
CA ALA A 74 -7.25 18.25 -12.32
C ALA A 74 -7.96 17.36 -11.28
N ALA A 75 -9.29 17.43 -11.25
CA ALA A 75 -10.11 16.70 -10.28
C ALA A 75 -9.97 15.17 -10.32
N SER A 76 -9.54 14.61 -11.46
CA SER A 76 -9.38 13.16 -11.65
C SER A 76 -7.94 12.76 -11.92
N LEU A 77 -6.95 13.55 -11.44
CA LEU A 77 -5.54 13.30 -11.75
C LEU A 77 -5.06 11.93 -11.23
N TYR A 78 -5.50 11.53 -10.04
CA TYR A 78 -5.04 10.33 -9.33
C TYR A 78 -5.98 9.12 -9.45
N CYS A 79 -7.15 9.32 -10.05
CA CYS A 79 -8.21 8.31 -10.06
C CYS A 79 -8.87 8.20 -11.43
N GLY A 80 -9.11 6.97 -11.87
CA GLY A 80 -9.84 6.65 -13.10
C GLY A 80 -11.04 5.74 -12.86
N THR A 81 -11.59 5.18 -13.94
CA THR A 81 -12.72 4.23 -13.85
C THR A 81 -12.34 2.90 -13.18
N GLY A 82 -11.04 2.60 -13.14
CA GLY A 82 -10.48 1.45 -12.42
C GLY A 82 -10.41 1.64 -10.91
N GLY A 83 -10.53 2.87 -10.43
CA GLY A 83 -10.24 3.24 -9.04
C GLY A 83 -9.03 4.16 -8.94
N CYS A 84 -8.45 4.21 -7.73
CA CYS A 84 -7.23 4.94 -7.38
C CYS A 84 -6.18 3.94 -6.89
N MET A 85 -4.91 4.35 -6.87
CA MET A 85 -3.87 3.53 -6.24
C MET A 85 -4.05 3.47 -4.73
N VAL A 86 -3.85 2.27 -4.19
CA VAL A 86 -3.66 2.03 -2.77
C VAL A 86 -2.32 1.32 -2.60
N HIS A 87 -1.45 1.92 -1.78
CA HIS A 87 -0.14 1.41 -1.44
C HIS A 87 -0.22 0.79 -0.05
N ALA A 88 0.33 -0.39 0.14
CA ALA A 88 0.55 -0.97 1.47
C ALA A 88 2.06 -1.23 1.67
N LEU A 89 2.60 -0.74 2.77
CA LEU A 89 4.03 -0.75 3.09
C LEU A 89 4.24 -1.54 4.38
N VAL A 90 4.80 -2.75 4.25
CA VAL A 90 5.11 -3.64 5.39
C VAL A 90 6.60 -3.91 5.42
N GLY A 91 7.28 -3.53 6.50
CA GLY A 91 8.73 -3.74 6.63
C GLY A 91 9.58 -3.22 5.46
N GLY A 92 9.15 -2.14 4.79
CA GLY A 92 9.80 -1.57 3.60
C GLY A 92 9.44 -2.25 2.27
N THR A 93 8.59 -3.28 2.29
CA THR A 93 8.04 -3.91 1.09
C THR A 93 6.73 -3.24 0.70
N GLU A 94 6.63 -2.83 -0.56
CA GLU A 94 5.46 -2.16 -1.10
C GLU A 94 4.61 -3.11 -1.96
N GLY A 95 3.30 -3.12 -1.69
CA GLY A 95 2.29 -3.63 -2.61
C GLY A 95 1.42 -2.47 -3.14
N LYS A 96 1.01 -2.55 -4.41
CA LYS A 96 0.17 -1.55 -5.07
C LYS A 96 -1.05 -2.20 -5.72
N TRP A 97 -2.23 -1.64 -5.49
CA TRP A 97 -3.48 -2.11 -6.12
C TRP A 97 -4.32 -0.97 -6.66
N LEU A 98 -4.89 -1.17 -7.85
CA LEU A 98 -5.89 -0.27 -8.42
C LEU A 98 -7.26 -0.68 -7.89
N ALA A 99 -7.79 0.13 -6.97
CA ALA A 99 -8.98 -0.21 -6.23
C ALA A 99 -10.02 0.91 -6.28
N LYS A 100 -11.29 0.54 -6.44
CA LYS A 100 -12.45 1.43 -6.28
C LYS A 100 -12.82 1.66 -4.81
N GLY A 101 -12.11 0.98 -3.91
CA GLY A 101 -12.30 1.02 -2.48
C GLY A 101 -11.57 -0.16 -1.84
N TRP A 102 -11.24 -0.02 -0.56
CA TRP A 102 -10.50 -1.01 0.19
C TRP A 102 -10.97 -1.04 1.64
N LYS A 103 -10.65 -2.12 2.35
CA LYS A 103 -10.76 -2.20 3.81
C LYS A 103 -9.83 -3.28 4.34
N VAL A 104 -9.43 -3.15 5.60
CA VAL A 104 -8.83 -4.25 6.36
C VAL A 104 -9.97 -5.09 6.95
N VAL A 105 -9.87 -6.41 6.81
CA VAL A 105 -10.76 -7.39 7.41
C VAL A 105 -9.95 -8.23 8.38
N GLU A 106 -10.37 -8.23 9.64
CA GLU A 106 -9.80 -9.11 10.66
C GLU A 106 -10.34 -10.53 10.48
N TRP A 107 -9.43 -11.50 10.41
CA TRP A 107 -9.77 -12.93 10.30
C TRP A 107 -8.91 -13.74 11.26
N GLY A 108 -9.33 -13.77 12.53
CA GLY A 108 -8.51 -14.35 13.59
C GLY A 108 -7.21 -13.55 13.75
N GLU A 109 -6.08 -14.23 13.60
CA GLU A 109 -4.75 -13.59 13.65
C GLU A 109 -4.41 -12.87 12.34
N ASP A 110 -5.10 -13.19 11.24
CA ASP A 110 -4.84 -12.58 9.94
C ASP A 110 -5.44 -11.18 9.81
N ARG A 111 -4.76 -10.35 9.01
CA ARG A 111 -5.23 -9.05 8.54
C ARG A 111 -5.32 -9.10 7.02
N ILE A 112 -6.54 -9.09 6.51
CA ILE A 112 -6.82 -9.23 5.08
C ILE A 112 -7.09 -7.85 4.49
N LEU A 113 -6.24 -7.41 3.56
CA LEU A 113 -6.54 -6.28 2.71
C LEU A 113 -7.54 -6.72 1.63
N LEU A 114 -8.77 -6.24 1.74
CA LEU A 114 -9.82 -6.52 0.76
C LEU A 114 -10.00 -5.32 -0.17
N PHE A 115 -9.65 -5.51 -1.44
CA PHE A 115 -9.79 -4.50 -2.49
C PHE A 115 -11.03 -4.75 -3.35
N ALA A 116 -11.80 -3.72 -3.62
CA ALA A 116 -12.84 -3.71 -4.65
C ALA A 116 -12.21 -3.31 -6.00
N ILE A 117 -11.75 -4.28 -6.77
CA ILE A 117 -10.98 -4.05 -8.00
C ILE A 117 -11.89 -3.92 -9.25
N HIS A 118 -11.28 -3.57 -10.38
CA HIS A 118 -11.98 -3.47 -11.65
C HIS A 118 -12.52 -4.83 -12.10
N GLY A 119 -13.74 -4.86 -12.66
CA GLY A 119 -14.39 -6.13 -13.01
C GLY A 119 -13.71 -6.93 -14.13
N ALA A 120 -12.83 -6.29 -14.91
CA ALA A 120 -11.98 -6.97 -15.90
C ALA A 120 -11.02 -7.99 -15.27
N ASN A 121 -10.59 -7.77 -14.02
CA ASN A 121 -9.75 -8.72 -13.29
C ASN A 121 -10.49 -10.05 -13.01
N CYS A 122 -11.83 -10.04 -13.03
CA CYS A 122 -12.68 -11.22 -12.90
C CYS A 122 -13.31 -11.66 -14.23
N GLY A 123 -12.73 -11.29 -15.37
CA GLY A 123 -13.22 -11.65 -16.70
C GLY A 123 -14.51 -10.95 -17.14
N GLY A 124 -14.89 -9.84 -16.49
CA GLY A 124 -16.11 -9.07 -16.80
C GLY A 124 -15.83 -7.64 -17.27
N THR A 125 -16.86 -6.79 -17.20
CA THR A 125 -16.74 -5.34 -17.44
C THR A 125 -16.63 -4.58 -16.11
N ASN A 126 -16.48 -3.25 -16.15
CA ASN A 126 -16.42 -2.40 -14.95
C ASN A 126 -17.61 -2.57 -13.98
N LEU A 127 -18.77 -3.01 -14.47
CA LEU A 127 -20.00 -3.25 -13.69
C LEU A 127 -19.98 -4.56 -12.88
N ARG A 128 -19.10 -5.50 -13.25
CA ARG A 128 -18.93 -6.76 -12.52
C ARG A 128 -18.30 -6.45 -11.16
N ARG A 129 -18.94 -6.90 -10.07
CA ARG A 129 -18.31 -6.90 -8.74
C ARG A 129 -17.14 -7.86 -8.76
N CYS A 130 -15.97 -7.37 -8.40
CA CYS A 130 -14.73 -8.12 -8.38
C CYS A 130 -13.96 -7.64 -7.15
N TYR A 131 -13.44 -8.60 -6.38
CA TYR A 131 -12.70 -8.33 -5.17
C TYR A 131 -11.44 -9.15 -5.15
N GLU A 132 -10.40 -8.62 -4.54
CA GLU A 132 -9.15 -9.30 -4.28
C GLU A 132 -8.84 -9.23 -2.80
N ALA A 133 -8.50 -10.38 -2.23
CA ALA A 133 -8.11 -10.53 -0.84
C ALA A 133 -6.59 -10.77 -0.82
N VAL A 134 -5.89 -9.86 -0.16
CA VAL A 134 -4.43 -9.87 -0.04
C VAL A 134 -4.07 -10.02 1.44
N VAL A 135 -3.10 -10.87 1.72
CA VAL A 135 -2.54 -11.08 3.05
C VAL A 135 -1.03 -10.93 2.99
N TRP A 136 -0.42 -10.50 4.10
CA TRP A 136 1.03 -10.62 4.26
C TRP A 136 1.39 -12.05 4.64
N ASN A 137 2.41 -12.65 4.00
CA ASN A 137 2.81 -14.03 4.26
C ASN A 137 4.09 -14.16 5.11
N GLY A 138 4.61 -13.05 5.64
CA GLY A 138 5.89 -12.96 6.34
C GLY A 138 7.06 -12.45 5.49
N GLU A 139 6.92 -12.44 4.16
CA GLU A 139 7.95 -11.98 3.22
C GLU A 139 7.39 -11.01 2.17
N ALA A 140 6.18 -11.28 1.68
CA ALA A 140 5.52 -10.49 0.64
C ALA A 140 4.00 -10.57 0.75
N PHE A 141 3.33 -9.63 0.08
CA PHE A 141 1.90 -9.71 -0.14
C PHE A 141 1.54 -10.91 -1.02
N SER A 142 0.56 -11.69 -0.59
CA SER A 142 0.04 -12.88 -1.25
C SER A 142 -1.45 -12.75 -1.53
N THR A 143 -1.86 -13.24 -2.68
CA THR A 143 -3.24 -13.20 -3.16
C THR A 143 -3.51 -14.44 -4.02
N VAL A 144 -4.76 -14.86 -4.08
CA VAL A 144 -5.16 -15.91 -5.03
C VAL A 144 -5.51 -15.21 -6.34
N ALA A 145 -4.60 -15.27 -7.32
CA ALA A 145 -4.92 -14.86 -8.68
C ALA A 145 -6.20 -15.58 -9.15
N PRO A 146 -7.08 -14.91 -9.94
CA PRO A 146 -8.30 -15.54 -10.41
C PRO A 146 -7.98 -16.85 -11.11
N LYS A 147 -8.85 -17.85 -10.91
CA LYS A 147 -8.75 -19.11 -11.62
C LYS A 147 -8.80 -18.79 -13.12
N VAL A 148 -7.71 -19.07 -13.84
CA VAL A 148 -7.72 -19.03 -15.30
C VAL A 148 -8.57 -20.23 -15.73
N GLU A 149 -9.81 -19.95 -16.15
CA GLU A 149 -10.68 -20.94 -16.79
C GLU A 149 -10.35 -21.07 -18.27
#